data_AF-A0A381FJA8-F1
#
_entry.id   AF-A0A381FJA8-F1
#
_cell.length_a   1.000
_cell.length_b   1.000
_cell.length_c   1.000
_cell.angle_alpha   90.00
_cell.angle_beta   90.00
_cell.angle_gamma   90.00
#
_symmetry.space_group_name_H-M   'P 1'
#
loop_
_entity.id
_entity.type
_entity.pdbx_description
1 polymer ?
#
loop_
_entity_poly.entity_id
_entity_poly.type
_entity_poly.pdbx_seq_one_letter_code
_entity_poly.pdbx_strand_id
1 'polypeptide(L)'
;MGKQINHQQLEQLKKLRTSLTPFLSIDNKIGAVVHLKQLLKDIDMTSSFTSSLSTELIGLEVYREKYPNLSTITAIVDNAINYYSSQLQS
;
A
#
# COMPACT_ATOMS: atom_id res chain seq x y z
N MET A 1 4.98 -18.42 10.43
CA MET A 1 4.07 -18.90 9.36
C MET A 1 3.35 -17.67 8.82
N GLY A 2 3.79 -17.13 7.68
CA GLY A 2 3.11 -16.00 7.04
C GLY A 2 1.73 -16.46 6.56
N LYS A 3 0.69 -15.61 6.70
CA LYS A 3 -0.65 -15.97 6.22
C LYS A 3 -0.58 -16.02 4.70
N GLN A 4 -1.09 -17.10 4.10
CA GLN A 4 -1.33 -17.13 2.66
C GLN A 4 -2.34 -16.04 2.33
N ILE A 5 -1.96 -15.13 1.44
CA ILE A 5 -2.90 -14.14 0.90
C ILE A 5 -4.05 -14.87 0.20
N ASN A 6 -5.27 -14.37 0.31
CA ASN A 6 -6.40 -14.86 -0.47
C ASN A 6 -6.75 -13.90 -1.63
N HIS A 7 -7.49 -14.40 -2.62
CA HIS A 7 -7.90 -13.61 -3.79
C HIS A 7 -8.63 -12.31 -3.40
N GLN A 8 -9.45 -12.34 -2.34
CA GLN A 8 -10.21 -11.17 -1.90
C GLN A 8 -9.31 -10.05 -1.37
N GLN A 9 -8.28 -10.39 -0.60
CA GLN A 9 -7.28 -9.44 -0.09
C GLN A 9 -6.48 -8.82 -1.23
N LEU A 10 -6.09 -9.62 -2.23
CA LEU A 10 -5.40 -9.12 -3.41
C LEU A 10 -6.26 -8.13 -4.20
N GLU A 11 -7.54 -8.45 -4.42
CA GLU A 11 -8.47 -7.57 -5.12
C GLU A 11 -8.74 -6.27 -4.34
N GLN A 12 -8.81 -6.33 -3.00
CA GLN A 12 -8.89 -5.13 -2.17
C GLN A 12 -7.64 -4.25 -2.32
N LEU A 13 -6.45 -4.86 -2.38
CA LEU A 13 -5.19 -4.14 -2.56
C LEU A 13 -5.15 -3.41 -3.91
N LYS A 14 -5.57 -4.10 -4.99
CA LYS A 14 -5.69 -3.52 -6.34
C LYS A 14 -6.69 -2.36 -6.40
N LYS A 15 -7.84 -2.49 -5.72
CA LYS A 15 -8.84 -1.42 -5.65
C LYS A 15 -8.31 -0.19 -4.93
N LEU A 16 -7.67 -0.37 -3.77
CA LEU A 16 -7.05 0.73 -3.01
C LEU A 16 -5.88 1.38 -3.77
N ARG A 17 -5.09 0.59 -4.51
CA ARG A 17 -4.08 1.14 -5.41
C ARG A 17 -4.71 2.06 -6.45
N THR A 18 -5.79 1.61 -7.09
CA THR A 18 -6.46 2.36 -8.15
C THR A 18 -7.09 3.65 -7.63
N SER A 19 -7.52 3.69 -6.36
CA SER A 19 -8.04 4.92 -5.76
C SER A 19 -6.96 5.95 -5.47
N LEU A 20 -5.69 5.55 -5.27
CA LEU A 20 -4.54 6.44 -5.10
C LEU A 20 -4.18 7.18 -6.39
N THR A 21 -4.96 8.21 -6.69
CA THR A 21 -4.73 9.11 -7.82
C THR A 21 -4.06 10.41 -7.38
N PRO A 22 -3.32 11.09 -8.27
CA PRO A 22 -2.67 12.37 -7.96
C PRO A 22 -3.65 13.47 -7.52
N PHE A 23 -4.90 13.40 -7.97
CA PHE A 23 -5.93 14.42 -7.74
C PHE A 23 -6.66 14.28 -6.40
N LEU A 24 -6.40 13.23 -5.63
CA LEU A 24 -6.96 13.13 -4.27
C LEU A 24 -6.46 14.26 -3.37
N SER A 25 -7.34 14.73 -2.49
CA SER A 25 -6.95 15.58 -1.36
C SER A 25 -5.93 14.87 -0.47
N ILE A 26 -5.10 15.63 0.23
CA ILE A 26 -4.03 15.06 1.05
C ILE A 26 -4.56 14.13 2.15
N ASP A 27 -5.68 14.48 2.80
CA ASP A 27 -6.29 13.64 3.83
C ASP A 27 -6.80 12.30 3.27
N ASN A 28 -7.38 12.33 2.06
CA ASN A 28 -7.80 11.11 1.38
C ASN A 28 -6.62 10.24 0.95
N LYS A 29 -5.49 10.86 0.54
CA LYS A 29 -4.24 10.13 0.26
C LYS A 29 -3.72 9.45 1.52
N ILE A 30 -3.63 10.18 2.63
CA ILE A 30 -3.18 9.63 3.93
C ILE A 30 -4.09 8.46 4.33
N GLY A 31 -5.41 8.64 4.30
CA GLY A 31 -6.38 7.59 4.63
C GLY A 31 -6.22 6.34 3.75
N ALA A 32 -6.06 6.51 2.43
CA ALA A 32 -5.84 5.40 1.51
C ALA A 32 -4.53 4.64 1.82
N VAL A 33 -3.44 5.36 2.13
CA VAL A 33 -2.15 4.76 2.48
C VAL A 33 -2.21 4.02 3.82
N VAL A 34 -2.94 4.56 4.81
CA VAL A 34 -3.21 3.88 6.09
C VAL A 34 -3.93 2.56 5.84
N HIS A 35 -4.98 2.56 5.02
CA HIS A 35 -5.74 1.34 4.70
C HIS A 35 -4.87 0.30 3.97
N LEU A 36 -4.04 0.73 3.02
CA LEU A 36 -3.09 -0.16 2.33
C LEU A 36 -2.09 -0.78 3.30
N LYS A 37 -1.52 0.01 4.20
CA LYS A 37 -0.60 -0.46 5.23
C LYS A 37 -1.27 -1.49 6.14
N GLN A 38 -2.52 -1.26 6.56
CA GLN A 38 -3.27 -2.22 7.39
C GLN A 38 -3.50 -3.53 6.63
N LEU A 39 -3.96 -3.46 5.38
CA LEU A 39 -4.20 -4.64 4.56
C LEU A 39 -2.91 -5.45 4.33
N LEU A 40 -1.79 -4.77 4.05
CA LEU A 40 -0.48 -5.43 3.93
C LEU A 40 -0.03 -6.09 5.23
N LYS A 41 -0.29 -5.44 6.37
CA LYS A 41 0.01 -6.00 7.69
C LYS A 41 -0.84 -7.24 7.99
N ASP A 42 -2.10 -7.24 7.57
CA ASP A 42 -3.02 -8.37 7.76
C ASP A 42 -2.64 -9.58 6.91
N ILE A 43 -2.02 -9.34 5.74
CA ILE A 43 -1.44 -10.37 4.87
C ILE A 43 -0.11 -10.86 5.47
N ASP A 44 0.86 -9.95 5.59
CA ASP A 44 2.19 -10.24 6.11
C ASP A 44 2.75 -9.01 6.86
N MET A 45 2.62 -9.08 8.18
CA MET A 45 3.13 -8.07 9.11
C MET A 45 4.65 -7.87 9.01
N THR A 46 5.40 -8.87 8.55
CA THR A 46 6.87 -8.83 8.45
C THR A 46 7.37 -8.43 7.07
N SER A 47 6.46 -8.20 6.12
CA SER A 47 6.84 -7.82 4.75
C SER A 47 7.56 -6.46 4.71
N SER A 48 8.58 -6.38 3.85
CA SER A 48 9.29 -5.13 3.56
C SER A 48 8.36 -4.04 3.00
N PHE A 49 7.25 -4.43 2.36
CA PHE A 49 6.23 -3.51 1.86
C PHE A 49 5.55 -2.72 2.99
N THR A 50 5.23 -3.36 4.12
CA THR A 50 4.62 -2.69 5.28
C THR A 50 5.55 -1.67 5.91
N SER A 51 6.84 -2.00 6.05
CA SER A 51 7.87 -1.08 6.56
C SER A 51 8.11 0.10 5.61
N SER A 52 8.16 -0.17 4.30
CA SER A 52 8.35 0.87 3.28
C SER A 52 7.18 1.85 3.26
N LEU A 53 5.94 1.35 3.24
CA LEU A 53 4.75 2.20 3.33
C LEU A 53 4.67 2.98 4.65
N SER A 54 5.15 2.41 5.75
CA SER A 54 5.17 3.13 7.03
C SER A 54 6.08 4.35 6.96
N THR A 55 7.25 4.22 6.32
CA THR A 55 8.19 5.33 6.14
C THR A 55 7.59 6.41 5.26
N GLU A 56 7.01 6.03 4.12
CA GLU A 56 6.38 6.97 3.20
C GLU A 56 5.13 7.64 3.80
N LEU A 57 4.35 6.90 4.59
CA LEU A 57 3.19 7.45 5.31
C LEU A 57 3.61 8.54 6.30
N ILE A 58 4.67 8.32 7.08
CA ILE A 58 5.20 9.35 7.99
C ILE A 58 5.61 10.59 7.20
N GLY A 59 6.30 10.41 6.08
CA GLY A 59 6.66 11.52 5.19
C GLY A 59 5.44 12.27 4.68
N LEU A 60 4.41 11.54 4.23
CA LEU A 60 3.15 12.10 3.73
C LEU A 60 2.39 12.86 4.83
N GLU A 61 2.36 12.34 6.06
CA GLU A 61 1.71 12.99 7.21
C GLU A 61 2.44 14.26 7.65
N VAL A 62 3.77 14.25 7.63
CA VAL A 62 4.62 15.39 8.05
C VAL A 62 4.63 16.49 6.99
N TYR A 63 4.87 16.15 5.73
CA TYR A 63 5.07 17.13 4.66
C TYR A 63 3.78 17.47 3.90
N ARG A 64 2.73 16.65 4.04
CA ARG A 64 1.38 16.88 3.49
C ARG A 64 1.43 17.25 2.00
N GLU A 65 0.97 18.45 1.63
CA GLU A 65 0.91 18.91 0.24
C GLU A 65 2.29 19.10 -0.41
N LYS A 66 3.34 19.23 0.40
CA LYS A 66 4.72 19.32 -0.09
C LYS A 66 5.35 17.97 -0.33
N TYR A 67 4.63 16.86 -0.08
CA TYR A 67 5.18 15.52 -0.22
C TYR A 67 5.34 15.13 -1.71
N PRO A 68 6.58 14.97 -2.21
CA PRO A 68 6.80 14.75 -3.64
C PRO A 68 6.66 13.28 -4.06
N ASN A 69 6.62 12.35 -3.11
CA ASN A 69 6.88 10.92 -3.36
C ASN A 69 5.62 10.06 -3.45
N LEU A 70 4.49 10.59 -3.94
CA LEU A 70 3.29 9.79 -4.16
C LEU A 70 3.55 8.64 -5.16
N SER A 71 4.43 8.85 -6.13
CA SER A 71 4.90 7.84 -7.08
C SER A 71 5.58 6.66 -6.38
N THR A 72 6.41 6.93 -5.35
CA THR A 72 7.06 5.91 -4.54
C THR A 72 6.04 5.04 -3.81
N ILE A 73 5.04 5.66 -3.19
CA ILE A 73 3.92 4.95 -2.54
C ILE A 73 3.23 4.03 -3.53
N THR A 74 2.85 4.53 -4.71
CA THR A 74 2.20 3.69 -5.73
C THR A 74 3.09 2.55 -6.21
N ALA A 75 4.40 2.77 -6.35
CA ALA A 75 5.33 1.74 -6.76
C ALA A 75 5.50 0.62 -5.72
N ILE A 76 5.54 0.98 -4.42
CA ILE A 76 5.58 -0.01 -3.33
C ILE A 76 4.34 -0.90 -3.38
N VAL A 77 3.17 -0.30 -3.57
CA VAL A 77 1.88 -1.02 -3.64
C VAL A 77 1.83 -1.90 -4.88
N ASP A 78 2.28 -1.43 -6.04
CA ASP A 78 2.34 -2.21 -7.29
C ASP A 78 3.24 -3.44 -7.15
N ASN A 79 4.41 -3.26 -6.52
CA ASN A 79 5.32 -4.36 -6.23
C ASN A 79 4.70 -5.38 -5.27
N ALA A 80 3.97 -4.91 -4.25
CA ALA A 80 3.26 -5.80 -3.33
C ALA A 80 2.17 -6.60 -4.07
N ILE A 81 1.37 -5.97 -4.92
CA ILE A 81 0.35 -6.63 -5.75
C ILE A 81 0.99 -7.72 -6.61
N ASN A 82 2.09 -7.41 -7.30
CA ASN A 82 2.78 -8.36 -8.16
C ASN A 82 3.34 -9.55 -7.37
N TYR A 83 4.00 -9.28 -6.23
CA TYR A 83 4.53 -10.32 -5.35
C TYR A 83 3.43 -11.27 -4.86
N TYR A 84 2.35 -10.73 -4.31
CA TYR A 84 1.26 -11.55 -3.80
C TYR A 84 0.44 -12.25 -4.88
N SER A 85 0.33 -11.66 -6.08
CA SER A 85 -0.28 -12.33 -7.24
C SER A 85 0.52 -13.58 -7.64
N SER A 86 1.86 -13.47 -7.66
CA SER A 86 2.73 -14.62 -7.94
C SER A 86 2.59 -15.74 -6.90
N GLN A 87 2.39 -15.39 -5.62
CA GLN A 87 2.19 -16.35 -4.53
C GLN A 87 0.84 -17.08 -4.62
N LEU A 88 -0.18 -16.49 -5.24
CA LEU A 88 -1.49 -17.14 -5.46
C LEU A 88 -1.51 -18.06 -6.68
N GLN A 89 -0.60 -17.85 -7.63
CA GLN A 89 -0.46 -18.65 -8.84
C GLN A 89 0.52 -19.83 -8.67
N SER A 90 1.32 -19.82 -7.61
CA SER A 90 2.29 -20.87 -7.25
C SER A 90 1.66 -21.91 -6.33
#